data_AF-A0A7J9GB01-F1
#
_entry.id   AF-A0A7J9GB01-F1
#
_cell.length_a   1.000
_cell.length_b   1.000
_cell.length_c   1.000
_cell.angle_alpha   90.00
_cell.angle_beta   90.00
_cell.angle_gamma   90.00
#
_symmetry.space_group_name_H-M   'P 1'
#
loop_
_entity.id
_entity.type
_entity.pdbx_description
1 polymer ?
#
loop_
_entity_poly.entity_id
_entity_poly.type
_entity_poly.pdbx_seq_one_letter_code
_entity_poly.pdbx_strand_id
1 'polypeptide(L)' 'ETRGVLKIFLENVIRDAVTYTEHARRKTVTAMDVVYALKRQGRTLYGFGG' A
#
# COMPACT_ATOMS: atom_id res chain seq x y z
N GLU A 1 -4.94 -14.77 17.26
CA GLU A 1 -5.74 -14.45 16.05
C GLU A 1 -5.37 -13.10 15.42
N THR A 2 -5.31 -12.02 16.20
CA THR A 2 -4.99 -10.65 15.71
C THR A 2 -3.68 -10.53 14.92
N ARG A 3 -2.63 -11.25 15.31
CA ARG A 3 -1.34 -11.29 14.56
C ARG A 3 -1.49 -11.87 13.15
N GLY A 4 -2.39 -12.84 12.95
CA GLY A 4 -2.65 -13.44 11.64
C GLY A 4 -3.36 -12.46 10.70
N VAL A 5 -4.36 -11.74 11.23
CA VAL A 5 -5.07 -10.68 10.52
C VAL A 5 -4.11 -9.57 10.09
N LEU A 6 -3.21 -9.14 10.98
CA LEU A 6 -2.22 -8.11 10.66
C LEU A 6 -1.25 -8.58 9.56
N LYS A 7 -0.81 -9.84 9.60
CA LYS A 7 0.08 -10.40 8.58
C LYS A 7 -0.57 -10.36 7.19
N ILE A 8 -1.80 -10.87 7.08
CA ILE A 8 -2.55 -10.89 5.82
C ILE A 8 -2.80 -9.46 5.30
N PHE A 9 -3.14 -8.55 6.21
CA PHE A 9 -3.32 -7.13 5.87
C PHE A 9 -2.06 -6.53 5.25
N LEU A 10 -0.89 -6.71 5.89
CA LEU A 10 0.37 -6.17 5.39
C LEU A 10 0.79 -6.82 4.06
N GLU A 11 0.62 -8.14 3.91
CA GLU A 11 0.92 -8.83 2.66
C GLU A 11 0.11 -8.27 1.48
N ASN A 12 -1.16 -7.97 1.69
CA ASN A 12 -2.01 -7.39 0.64
C ASN A 12 -1.63 -5.94 0.31
N VAL A 13 -1.37 -5.11 1.32
CA VAL A 13 -0.96 -3.71 1.10
C VAL A 13 0.40 -3.63 0.39
N ILE A 14 1.37 -4.46 0.80
CA ILE A 14 2.71 -4.49 0.19
C ILE A 14 2.63 -4.94 -1.27
N ARG A 15 1.84 -5.97 -1.58
CA ARG A 15 1.66 -6.45 -2.97
C ARG A 15 1.19 -5.31 -3.88
N ASP A 16 0.18 -4.58 -3.44
CA ASP A 16 -0.38 -3.45 -4.20
C ASP A 16 0.62 -2.28 -4.31
N ALA A 17 1.33 -1.96 -3.22
CA ALA A 17 2.33 -0.87 -3.21
C ALA A 17 3.53 -1.18 -4.11
N VAL A 18 3.96 -2.44 -4.17
CA VAL A 18 5.02 -2.91 -5.09
C VAL A 18 4.55 -2.77 -6.54
N THR A 19 3.31 -3.14 -6.85
CA THR A 19 2.76 -2.93 -8.20
C THR A 19 2.82 -1.47 -8.64
N TYR A 20 2.50 -0.51 -7.76
CA TYR A 20 2.62 0.92 -8.07
C TYR A 20 4.09 1.36 -8.26
N THR A 21 4.98 0.83 -7.43
CA THR A 21 6.43 1.12 -7.50
C THR A 21 7.03 0.62 -8.82
N GLU A 22 6.69 -0.61 -9.22
CA GLU A 22 7.10 -1.22 -10.48
C GLU A 22 6.51 -0.50 -11.69
N HIS A 23 5.22 -0.13 -11.62
CA HIS A 23 4.56 0.66 -12.66
C HIS A 23 5.28 2.00 -12.91
N ALA A 24 5.77 2.63 -11.84
CA ALA A 24 6.56 3.85 -11.91
C ALA A 24 8.05 3.63 -12.25
N ARG A 25 8.47 2.38 -12.55
CA ARG A 25 9.86 1.99 -12.84
C ARG A 25 10.85 2.37 -11.73
N ARG A 26 10.39 2.39 -10.48
CA ARG A 26 11.21 2.68 -9.29
C ARG A 26 11.63 1.37 -8.61
N LYS A 27 12.73 1.41 -7.87
CA LYS A 27 13.18 0.30 -6.99
C LYS A 27 12.84 0.53 -5.52
N THR A 28 12.35 1.72 -5.20
CA THR A 28 12.06 2.15 -3.84
C THR A 28 10.58 2.51 -3.74
N VAL A 29 9.91 1.84 -2.80
CA VAL A 29 8.52 2.13 -2.43
C VAL A 29 8.50 3.48 -1.71
N THR A 30 7.60 4.36 -2.15
CA THR A 30 7.37 5.67 -1.54
C THR A 30 6.11 5.64 -0.68
N ALA A 31 5.94 6.65 0.19
CA ALA A 31 4.71 6.78 0.98
C ALA A 31 3.46 6.87 0.09
N MET A 32 3.56 7.48 -1.09
CA MET A 32 2.44 7.59 -2.03
C MET A 32 1.99 6.25 -2.59
N ASP A 33 2.92 5.32 -2.85
CA ASP A 33 2.57 3.98 -3.33
C ASP A 33 1.73 3.21 -2.30
N VAL A 34 2.05 3.40 -1.02
CA VAL A 34 1.28 2.83 0.10
C VAL A 34 -0.08 3.50 0.23
N VAL A 35 -0.14 4.83 0.12
CA VAL A 35 -1.41 5.59 0.16
C VAL A 35 -2.34 5.16 -0.99
N TYR A 36 -1.80 4.95 -2.19
CA TYR A 36 -2.57 4.47 -3.34
C TYR A 36 -3.00 3.01 -3.18
N ALA A 37 -2.14 2.13 -2.67
CA ALA A 37 -2.51 0.76 -2.31
C ALA A 37 -3.67 0.71 -1.30
N LEU A 38 -3.61 1.54 -0.26
CA LEU A 38 -4.67 1.66 0.74
C LEU A 38 -5.97 2.21 0.14
N LYS A 39 -5.89 3.24 -0.71
CA LYS A 39 -7.05 3.80 -1.42
C LYS A 39 -7.73 2.76 -2.30
N ARG A 40 -6.96 1.92 -3.02
CA ARG A 40 -7.48 0.80 -3.83
C ARG A 40 -8.24 -0.23 -2.98
N GLN A 41 -7.82 -0.44 -1.74
CA GLN A 41 -8.50 -1.34 -0.79
C GLN A 41 -9.66 -0.67 -0.01
N GLY A 42 -10.08 0.54 -0.39
CA GLY A 42 -11.15 1.28 0.28
C GLY A 42 -10.74 1.88 1.64
N ARG A 43 -9.44 1.96 1.94
CA ARG A 43 -8.88 2.45 3.22
C ARG A 43 -8.18 3.79 2.99
N THR A 44 -8.93 4.81 2.62
CA THR A 44 -8.36 6.12 2.30
C THR A 44 -7.73 6.77 3.54
N LEU A 45 -6.44 7.12 3.44
CA LEU A 45 -5.73 7.89 4.44
C LEU A 45 -5.78 9.39 4.07
N TYR A 46 -6.48 10.19 4.87
CA TYR A 46 -6.62 11.63 4.65
C TYR A 46 -5.32 12.38 5.00
N GLY A 47 -5.06 13.49 4.30
CA GLY A 47 -3.85 14.31 4.49
C GLY A 47 -2.65 13.91 3.62
N PHE A 48 -2.83 12.95 2.70
CA PHE A 48 -1.77 12.44 1.81
C PHE A 48 -2.09 12.61 0.31
N GLY A 49 -2.91 13.59 -0.06
CA GLY A 49 -3.19 13.94 -1.46
C GLY A 49 -2.85 15.42 -1.67
N GLY A 50 -1.69 15.67 -2.28
CA GLY A 50 -1.38 16.99 -2.85
C GLY A 50 -2.15 17.23 -4.13
#